data_AF-A0A6L8KX49-F1
#
_entry.id   AF-A0A6L8KX49-F1
#
_cell.length_a   1.000
_cell.length_b   1.000
_cell.length_c   1.000
_cell.angle_alpha   90.00
_cell.angle_beta   90.00
_cell.angle_gamma   90.00
#
_symmetry.space_group_name_H-M   'P 1'
#
loop_
_entity.id
_entity.type
_entity.pdbx_description
1 polymer ?
#
loop_
_entity_poly.entity_id
_entity_poly.type
_entity_poly.pdbx_seq_one_letter_code
_entity_poly.pdbx_strand_id
1 'polypeptide(L)'
;MEFNPPACIVGHNRLLVNGVPYAVRTGLRLLAYWVLSNSGAAAAYDAIENAEIVISSVTPTFLFKHATEMEARLTLAALRSRSEALLNNRREETVKKPAYSYPPKPDQRVTVPYTYTSYIRQREYLIDAYVKTPNSIGSFCTPIEESDIEFLVQREASRTLRVGTKLHGKWLSERDLDNVENWIAEPHNPTWSDPYEEAFGLVRKILKLDQNFRKTQLRSTSYKNLNLSKLDADMLAWHVKGNDTVLDHQHFSSMNQPRRSKAYSACRLRVLDRVGIDFNIAYETQKSLLNPLLDQLLLYPGEYKPDSRAEPYIYSRRSAPAKLDELNGLIAALLER
;
A
#
# COMPACT_ATOMS: atom_id res chain seq x y z
N MET A 1 -6.87 16.81 -13.23
CA MET A 1 -8.04 15.90 -13.21
C MET A 1 -7.73 14.72 -12.30
N GLU A 2 -8.64 14.31 -11.42
CA GLU A 2 -8.54 13.08 -10.63
C GLU A 2 -9.65 12.13 -11.10
N PHE A 3 -9.33 10.87 -11.36
CA PHE A 3 -10.30 9.85 -11.79
C PHE A 3 -9.80 8.45 -11.42
N ASN A 4 -10.70 7.46 -11.45
CA ASN A 4 -10.38 6.05 -11.21
C ASN A 4 -10.44 5.30 -12.54
N PRO A 5 -9.31 5.01 -13.21
CA PRO A 5 -9.34 4.45 -14.56
C PRO A 5 -10.15 3.15 -14.66
N PRO A 6 -9.97 2.14 -13.78
CA PRO A 6 -10.80 0.94 -13.82
C PRO A 6 -12.31 1.24 -13.76
N ALA A 7 -12.74 2.08 -12.83
CA ALA A 7 -14.14 2.42 -12.68
C ALA A 7 -14.71 3.18 -13.88
N CYS A 8 -13.94 4.13 -14.43
CA CYS A 8 -14.36 4.94 -15.57
C CYS A 8 -14.41 4.15 -16.88
N ILE A 9 -13.58 3.11 -17.00
CA ILE A 9 -13.35 2.41 -18.28
C ILE A 9 -14.14 1.11 -18.37
N VAL A 10 -14.16 0.33 -17.29
CA VAL A 10 -14.87 -0.96 -17.23
C VAL A 10 -16.01 -0.97 -16.22
N GLY A 11 -16.37 0.18 -15.64
CA GLY A 11 -17.49 0.32 -14.70
C GLY A 11 -17.22 -0.18 -13.27
N HIS A 12 -16.09 -0.87 -13.04
CA HIS A 12 -15.75 -1.32 -11.70
C HIS A 12 -14.24 -1.42 -11.46
N ASN A 13 -13.86 -1.48 -10.19
CA ASN A 13 -12.46 -1.65 -9.80
C ASN A 13 -12.21 -2.93 -8.99
N ARG A 14 -13.04 -3.97 -9.11
CA ARG A 14 -12.96 -5.24 -8.34
C ARG A 14 -11.68 -6.05 -8.54
N LEU A 15 -11.11 -6.03 -9.73
CA LEU A 15 -9.79 -6.55 -10.07
C LEU A 15 -9.17 -5.59 -11.08
N LEU A 16 -7.84 -5.54 -11.15
CA LEU A 16 -7.13 -4.69 -12.10
C LEU A 16 -5.70 -5.19 -12.32
N VAL A 17 -5.17 -4.83 -13.48
CA VAL A 17 -3.75 -4.86 -13.81
C VAL A 17 -3.23 -3.43 -13.78
N ASN A 18 -2.06 -3.20 -13.16
CA ASN A 18 -1.48 -1.86 -13.16
C ASN A 18 -1.09 -1.46 -14.59
N GLY A 19 -1.34 -0.20 -14.95
CA GLY A 19 -1.12 0.28 -16.32
C GLY A 19 -1.11 1.80 -16.38
N VAL A 20 -0.12 2.44 -15.73
CA VAL A 20 -0.02 3.90 -15.67
C VAL A 20 -0.04 4.56 -17.05
N PRO A 21 0.68 4.07 -18.08
CA PRO A 21 0.63 4.69 -19.41
C PRO A 21 -0.77 4.70 -20.01
N TYR A 22 -1.50 3.58 -19.94
CA TYR A 22 -2.88 3.50 -20.43
C TYR A 22 -3.82 4.37 -19.60
N ALA A 23 -3.68 4.35 -18.27
CA ALA A 23 -4.47 5.20 -17.39
C ALA A 23 -4.30 6.67 -17.79
N VAL A 24 -3.08 7.17 -17.92
CA VAL A 24 -2.83 8.58 -18.24
C VAL A 24 -3.39 8.95 -19.62
N ARG A 25 -3.14 8.12 -20.65
CA ARG A 25 -3.69 8.33 -22.00
C ARG A 25 -5.21 8.35 -22.00
N THR A 26 -5.86 7.41 -21.31
CA THR A 26 -7.33 7.42 -21.19
C THR A 26 -7.83 8.65 -20.44
N GLY A 27 -7.14 9.08 -19.39
CA GLY A 27 -7.50 10.30 -18.66
C GLY A 27 -7.49 11.54 -19.57
N LEU A 28 -6.44 11.69 -20.38
CA LEU A 28 -6.34 12.77 -21.36
C LEU A 28 -7.49 12.72 -22.38
N ARG A 29 -7.77 11.55 -22.94
CA ARG A 29 -8.85 11.38 -23.91
C ARG A 29 -10.23 11.60 -23.29
N LEU A 30 -10.45 11.22 -22.02
CA LEU A 30 -11.71 11.53 -21.32
C LEU A 30 -11.90 13.05 -21.13
N LEU A 31 -10.83 13.77 -20.80
CA LEU A 31 -10.86 15.23 -20.72
C LEU A 31 -11.16 15.85 -22.10
N ALA A 32 -10.48 15.39 -23.14
CA ALA A 32 -10.68 15.84 -24.52
C ALA A 32 -12.13 15.61 -24.98
N TYR A 33 -12.66 14.40 -24.76
CA TYR A 33 -14.05 14.06 -25.06
C TYR A 33 -15.03 14.97 -24.31
N TRP A 34 -14.80 15.22 -23.01
CA TRP A 34 -15.63 16.11 -22.22
C TRP A 34 -15.61 17.54 -22.76
N VAL A 35 -14.44 18.08 -23.10
CA VAL A 35 -14.30 19.44 -23.67
C VAL A 35 -15.07 19.54 -24.99
N LEU A 36 -14.87 18.61 -25.92
CA LEU A 36 -15.55 18.61 -27.21
C LEU A 36 -17.07 18.51 -27.04
N SER A 37 -17.52 17.60 -26.17
CA SER A 37 -18.95 17.36 -25.93
C SER A 37 -19.68 18.57 -25.33
N ASN A 38 -18.99 19.42 -24.56
CA ASN A 38 -19.62 20.53 -23.84
C ASN A 38 -19.37 21.91 -24.49
N SER A 39 -18.28 22.08 -25.23
CA SER A 39 -17.89 23.39 -25.78
C SER A 39 -17.84 23.44 -27.31
N GLY A 40 -17.73 22.29 -27.99
CA GLY A 40 -17.45 22.23 -29.43
C GLY A 40 -16.11 22.86 -29.84
N ALA A 41 -15.25 23.22 -28.89
CA ALA A 41 -14.05 24.01 -29.17
C ALA A 41 -12.89 23.12 -29.61
N ALA A 42 -12.72 22.94 -30.92
CA ALA A 42 -11.58 22.22 -31.52
C ALA A 42 -10.22 22.77 -31.04
N ALA A 43 -10.09 24.09 -30.91
CA ALA A 43 -8.86 24.71 -30.40
C ALA A 43 -8.50 24.30 -28.95
N ALA A 44 -9.51 24.01 -28.11
CA ALA A 44 -9.28 23.52 -26.76
C ALA A 44 -8.89 22.03 -26.75
N TYR A 45 -9.40 21.25 -27.70
CA TYR A 45 -8.94 19.88 -27.96
C TYR A 45 -7.46 19.86 -28.41
N ASP A 46 -7.09 20.71 -29.37
CA ASP A 46 -5.70 20.81 -29.87
C ASP A 46 -4.73 21.19 -28.75
N ALA A 47 -5.13 22.11 -27.87
CA ALA A 47 -4.33 22.50 -26.71
C ALA A 47 -4.10 21.33 -25.73
N ILE A 48 -5.08 20.45 -25.56
CA ILE A 48 -4.97 19.25 -24.72
C ILE A 48 -4.03 18.22 -25.37
N GLU A 49 -4.12 18.04 -26.68
CA GLU A 49 -3.29 17.08 -27.41
C GLU A 49 -1.80 17.45 -27.40
N ASN A 50 -1.50 18.75 -27.40
CA ASN A 50 -0.13 19.27 -27.33
C ASN A 50 0.35 19.59 -25.90
N ALA A 51 -0.46 19.31 -24.88
CA ALA A 51 -0.11 19.63 -23.50
C ALA A 51 0.99 18.72 -22.96
N GLU A 52 1.92 19.30 -22.19
CA GLU A 52 2.83 18.54 -21.36
C GLU A 52 2.07 17.90 -20.19
N ILE A 53 2.21 16.58 -20.03
CA ILE A 53 1.47 15.82 -19.01
C ILE A 53 2.39 15.49 -17.85
N VAL A 54 2.00 15.93 -16.66
CA VAL A 54 2.71 15.62 -15.41
C VAL A 54 1.78 14.84 -14.48
N ILE A 55 2.26 13.70 -13.98
CA ILE A 55 1.56 12.87 -13.02
C ILE A 55 1.71 13.48 -11.62
N SER A 56 0.69 14.19 -11.18
CA SER A 56 0.67 14.79 -9.82
C SER A 56 0.44 13.77 -8.70
N SER A 57 -0.22 12.65 -9.00
CA SER A 57 -0.30 11.48 -8.12
C SER A 57 -0.78 10.25 -8.88
N VAL A 58 -0.43 9.06 -8.39
CA VAL A 58 -0.85 7.77 -8.95
C VAL A 58 -0.97 6.73 -7.84
N THR A 59 -1.89 5.77 -7.99
CA THR A 59 -2.10 4.70 -7.00
C THR A 59 -1.95 3.32 -7.65
N PRO A 60 -0.71 2.80 -7.80
CA PRO A 60 -0.51 1.39 -8.09
C PRO A 60 -1.18 0.53 -7.02
N THR A 61 -1.95 -0.46 -7.45
CA THR A 61 -2.67 -1.37 -6.55
C THR A 61 -2.20 -2.79 -6.77
N PHE A 62 -1.70 -3.41 -5.70
CA PHE A 62 -1.15 -4.76 -5.71
C PHE A 62 -2.18 -5.75 -5.17
N LEU A 63 -2.34 -6.89 -5.85
CA LEU A 63 -3.38 -7.87 -5.57
C LEU A 63 -2.77 -9.17 -5.06
N PHE A 64 -3.06 -9.49 -3.80
CA PHE A 64 -2.61 -10.69 -3.10
C PHE A 64 -3.74 -11.70 -3.04
N LYS A 65 -3.65 -12.74 -3.88
CA LYS A 65 -4.65 -13.81 -3.93
C LYS A 65 -4.48 -14.75 -2.74
N HIS A 66 -5.59 -15.06 -2.06
CA HIS A 66 -5.66 -16.08 -1.02
C HIS A 66 -6.62 -17.20 -1.43
N ALA A 67 -6.58 -18.33 -0.74
CA ALA A 67 -7.48 -19.44 -1.05
C ALA A 67 -8.92 -19.07 -0.68
N THR A 68 -9.08 -18.35 0.44
CA THR A 68 -10.37 -17.96 1.00
C THR A 68 -10.45 -16.47 1.36
N GLU A 69 -11.67 -15.93 1.46
CA GLU A 69 -11.91 -14.59 1.98
C GLU A 69 -11.38 -14.42 3.41
N MET A 70 -11.49 -15.46 4.23
CA MET A 70 -11.01 -15.44 5.62
C MET A 70 -9.49 -15.24 5.68
N GLU A 71 -8.72 -15.95 4.85
CA GLU A 71 -7.26 -15.78 4.78
C GLU A 71 -6.85 -14.37 4.34
N ALA A 72 -7.55 -13.80 3.35
CA ALA A 72 -7.30 -12.43 2.91
C ALA A 72 -7.56 -11.42 4.05
N ARG A 73 -8.63 -11.62 4.83
CA ARG A 73 -8.97 -10.79 5.99
C ARG A 73 -8.01 -10.96 7.16
N LEU A 74 -7.52 -12.18 7.40
CA LEU A 74 -6.48 -12.42 8.41
C LEU A 74 -5.17 -11.72 8.03
N THR A 75 -4.80 -11.73 6.74
CA THR A 75 -3.63 -11.02 6.24
C THR A 75 -3.82 -9.50 6.36
N LEU A 76 -5.01 -8.97 6.05
CA LEU A 76 -5.35 -7.56 6.30
C LEU A 76 -5.23 -7.17 7.79
N ALA A 77 -5.74 -8.02 8.68
CA ALA A 77 -5.65 -7.79 10.13
C ALA A 77 -4.20 -7.82 10.64
N ALA A 78 -3.36 -8.70 10.09
CA ALA A 78 -1.94 -8.74 10.38
C ALA A 78 -1.23 -7.46 9.88
N LEU A 79 -1.51 -7.01 8.66
CA LEU A 79 -1.00 -5.75 8.11
C LEU A 79 -1.37 -4.56 8.99
N ARG A 80 -2.66 -4.45 9.36
CA ARG A 80 -3.16 -3.41 10.26
C ARG A 80 -2.40 -3.42 11.59
N SER A 81 -2.37 -4.56 12.28
CA SER A 81 -1.71 -4.71 13.59
C SER A 81 -0.23 -4.33 13.49
N ARG A 82 0.43 -4.74 12.41
CA ARG A 82 1.82 -4.39 12.12
C ARG A 82 2.03 -2.89 11.96
N SER A 83 1.18 -2.25 11.15
CA SER A 83 1.27 -0.82 10.88
C SER A 83 1.00 0.03 12.12
N GLU A 84 -0.02 -0.29 12.91
CA GLU A 84 -0.38 0.44 14.14
C GLU A 84 0.74 0.34 15.17
N ALA A 85 1.29 -0.85 15.38
CA ALA A 85 2.39 -1.07 16.31
C ALA A 85 3.69 -0.33 15.93
N LEU A 86 3.99 -0.22 14.64
CA LEU A 86 5.21 0.43 14.16
C LEU A 86 5.12 1.95 14.12
N LEU A 87 3.94 2.48 13.77
CA LEU A 87 3.80 3.89 13.38
C LEU A 87 3.04 4.73 14.39
N ASN A 88 2.24 4.12 15.27
CA ASN A 88 1.49 4.82 16.31
C ASN A 88 2.12 4.68 17.70
N ASN A 89 3.42 4.36 17.76
CA ASN A 89 4.18 4.20 19.00
C ASN A 89 4.50 5.53 19.72
N ARG A 90 4.11 6.69 19.16
CA ARG A 90 4.31 8.01 19.79
C ARG A 90 3.18 8.32 20.76
N ARG A 91 3.55 8.75 21.98
CA ARG A 91 2.66 8.94 23.14
C ARG A 91 1.71 10.15 23.05
N GLU A 92 1.91 11.06 22.11
CA GLU A 92 1.08 12.27 22.05
C GLU A 92 -0.29 11.95 21.45
N GLU A 93 -1.28 11.79 22.33
CA GLU A 93 -2.69 11.50 21.97
C GLU A 93 -3.32 12.56 21.04
N THR A 94 -2.74 13.76 20.99
CA THR A 94 -3.20 14.90 20.19
C THR A 94 -2.77 14.85 18.73
N VAL A 95 -1.85 13.96 18.34
CA VAL A 95 -1.36 13.87 16.96
C VAL A 95 -2.17 12.84 16.18
N LYS A 96 -2.58 13.21 14.95
CA LYS A 96 -3.23 12.28 14.01
C LYS A 96 -2.35 11.03 13.82
N LYS A 97 -2.89 9.87 14.18
CA LYS A 97 -2.21 8.57 14.06
C LYS A 97 -1.85 8.29 12.59
N PRO A 98 -0.58 8.05 12.25
CA PRO A 98 -0.18 7.74 10.88
C PRO A 98 -0.83 6.47 10.34
N ALA A 99 -1.01 5.43 11.18
CA ALA A 99 -1.73 4.22 10.82
C ALA A 99 -3.15 4.24 11.43
N TYR A 100 -4.18 4.00 10.63
CA TYR A 100 -5.57 3.98 11.10
C TYR A 100 -6.46 3.07 10.24
N SER A 101 -7.72 2.89 10.62
CA SER A 101 -8.68 2.12 9.83
C SER A 101 -10.04 2.81 9.78
N TYR A 102 -10.74 2.65 8.65
CA TYR A 102 -12.10 3.16 8.48
C TYR A 102 -13.03 2.11 7.83
N PRO A 103 -14.28 1.94 8.31
CA PRO A 103 -14.82 2.50 9.57
C PRO A 103 -14.00 2.05 10.79
N PRO A 104 -14.04 2.76 11.93
CA PRO A 104 -13.34 2.35 13.15
C PRO A 104 -13.86 0.98 13.63
N LYS A 105 -13.05 0.30 14.46
CA LYS A 105 -13.43 -1.04 14.96
C LYS A 105 -14.74 -0.92 15.74
N PRO A 106 -15.78 -1.71 15.40
CA PRO A 106 -17.02 -1.71 16.16
C PRO A 106 -16.73 -2.16 17.60
N ASP A 107 -17.56 -1.69 18.54
CA ASP A 107 -17.51 -2.17 19.92
C ASP A 107 -17.66 -3.70 19.95
N GLN A 108 -17.06 -4.37 20.93
CA GLN A 108 -16.81 -5.82 20.99
C GLN A 108 -18.05 -6.72 20.85
N ARG A 109 -19.25 -6.12 20.78
CA ARG A 109 -20.57 -6.77 20.72
C ARG A 109 -21.04 -7.14 19.31
N VAL A 110 -20.29 -6.80 18.26
CA VAL A 110 -20.70 -7.06 16.86
C VAL A 110 -20.02 -8.30 16.30
N THR A 111 -20.81 -9.34 16.01
CA THR A 111 -20.40 -10.66 15.49
C THR A 111 -20.39 -10.80 13.97
N VAL A 112 -20.64 -9.72 13.21
CA VAL A 112 -20.51 -9.75 11.73
C VAL A 112 -19.06 -9.55 11.29
N PRO A 113 -18.67 -10.06 10.10
CA PRO A 113 -17.37 -9.79 9.50
C PRO A 113 -17.16 -8.28 9.33
N TYR A 114 -16.38 -7.69 10.22
CA TYR A 114 -16.07 -6.26 10.19
C TYR A 114 -15.20 -5.95 8.97
N THR A 115 -15.75 -5.12 8.07
CA THR A 115 -15.08 -4.66 6.86
C THR A 115 -14.54 -3.26 7.08
N TYR A 116 -13.27 -3.07 6.71
CA TYR A 116 -12.56 -1.82 6.85
C TYR A 116 -11.46 -1.71 5.82
N THR A 117 -11.01 -0.48 5.60
CA THR A 117 -9.75 -0.17 4.92
C THR A 117 -8.74 0.27 5.95
N SER A 118 -7.56 -0.34 5.95
CA SER A 118 -6.41 0.07 6.74
C SER A 118 -5.64 1.12 5.95
N TYR A 119 -5.20 2.19 6.61
CA TYR A 119 -4.46 3.28 6.00
C TYR A 119 -3.14 3.51 6.73
N ILE A 120 -2.10 3.84 5.98
CA ILE A 120 -0.84 4.40 6.47
C ILE A 120 -0.61 5.71 5.73
N ARG A 121 -0.75 6.83 6.43
CA ARG A 121 -0.59 8.16 5.87
C ARG A 121 0.80 8.71 6.16
N GLN A 122 1.52 9.04 5.10
CA GLN A 122 2.77 9.79 5.14
C GLN A 122 2.62 11.06 4.29
N ARG A 123 3.60 11.96 4.37
CA ARG A 123 3.57 13.22 3.59
C ARG A 123 3.65 12.96 2.08
N GLU A 124 4.44 11.99 1.68
CA GLU A 124 4.81 11.71 0.28
C GLU A 124 3.99 10.58 -0.35
N TYR A 125 3.29 9.78 0.47
CA TYR A 125 2.48 8.68 0.02
C TYR A 125 1.39 8.31 1.04
N LEU A 126 0.35 7.63 0.56
CA LEU A 126 -0.67 6.96 1.35
C LEU A 126 -0.72 5.50 0.93
N ILE A 127 -0.61 4.59 1.88
CA ILE A 127 -0.88 3.16 1.64
C ILE A 127 -2.26 2.86 2.17
N ASP A 128 -3.08 2.21 1.37
CA ASP A 128 -4.38 1.71 1.76
C ASP A 128 -4.44 0.19 1.51
N ALA A 129 -5.09 -0.54 2.41
CA ALA A 129 -5.24 -1.98 2.30
C ALA A 129 -6.64 -2.42 2.67
N TYR A 130 -7.26 -3.24 1.84
CA TYR A 130 -8.64 -3.72 2.05
C TYR A 130 -8.93 -4.99 1.25
N VAL A 131 -10.03 -5.66 1.62
CA VAL A 131 -10.63 -6.76 0.86
C VAL A 131 -11.97 -6.26 0.33
N LYS A 132 -12.25 -6.44 -0.96
CA LYS A 132 -13.51 -5.96 -1.56
C LYS A 132 -14.68 -6.80 -1.05
N THR A 133 -15.68 -6.12 -0.52
CA THR A 133 -17.00 -6.71 -0.27
C THR A 133 -17.96 -6.40 -1.41
N PRO A 134 -18.83 -7.36 -1.80
CA PRO A 134 -19.90 -7.11 -2.74
C PRO A 134 -20.84 -6.03 -2.19
N ASN A 135 -21.48 -5.27 -3.10
CA ASN A 135 -22.57 -4.34 -2.80
C ASN A 135 -22.24 -3.26 -1.75
N SER A 136 -20.97 -2.88 -1.61
CA SER A 136 -20.60 -1.76 -0.72
C SER A 136 -21.08 -0.43 -1.33
N ILE A 137 -21.85 0.35 -0.56
CA ILE A 137 -22.37 1.65 -0.98
C ILE A 137 -21.21 2.57 -1.37
N GLY A 138 -21.28 3.20 -2.54
CA GLY A 138 -20.22 4.06 -3.06
C GLY A 138 -18.98 3.32 -3.59
N SER A 139 -19.03 1.99 -3.69
CA SER A 139 -17.97 1.22 -4.35
C SER A 139 -18.19 1.20 -5.86
N PHE A 140 -17.14 1.51 -6.63
CA PHE A 140 -17.12 1.32 -8.08
C PHE A 140 -17.22 -0.18 -8.42
N CYS A 141 -18.44 -0.69 -8.47
CA CYS A 141 -18.79 -2.10 -8.61
C CYS A 141 -20.03 -2.26 -9.50
N THR A 142 -20.07 -1.60 -10.66
CA THR A 142 -21.13 -1.86 -11.64
C THR A 142 -21.18 -3.36 -11.95
N PRO A 143 -22.37 -3.99 -11.92
CA PRO A 143 -22.52 -5.41 -12.22
C PRO A 143 -22.01 -5.74 -13.62
N ILE A 144 -21.36 -6.90 -13.78
CA ILE A 144 -21.11 -7.51 -15.08
C ILE A 144 -22.37 -8.26 -15.49
N GLU A 145 -22.85 -8.03 -16.71
CA GLU A 145 -24.10 -8.63 -17.21
C GLU A 145 -24.01 -10.17 -17.31
N GLU A 146 -22.83 -10.67 -17.67
CA GLU A 146 -22.55 -12.10 -17.75
C GLU A 146 -22.40 -12.72 -16.36
N SER A 147 -23.44 -13.45 -15.93
CA SER A 147 -23.56 -13.96 -14.56
C SER A 147 -22.41 -14.87 -14.09
N ASP A 148 -21.84 -15.68 -14.99
CA ASP A 148 -20.72 -16.56 -14.68
C ASP A 148 -19.42 -15.77 -14.50
N ILE A 149 -19.22 -14.74 -15.31
CA ILE A 149 -18.09 -13.80 -15.19
C ILE A 149 -18.23 -12.94 -13.94
N GLU A 150 -19.44 -12.42 -13.66
CA GLU A 150 -19.75 -11.67 -12.44
C GLU A 150 -19.41 -12.50 -11.19
N PHE A 151 -19.88 -13.75 -11.13
CA PHE A 151 -19.55 -14.67 -10.05
C PHE A 151 -18.04 -14.91 -9.93
N LEU A 152 -17.37 -15.15 -11.06
CA LEU A 152 -15.93 -15.40 -11.09
C LEU A 152 -15.11 -14.22 -10.58
N VAL A 153 -15.39 -13.01 -11.09
CA VAL A 153 -14.71 -11.77 -10.69
C VAL A 153 -14.98 -11.46 -9.23
N GLN A 154 -16.23 -11.58 -8.78
CA GLN A 154 -16.61 -11.28 -7.40
C GLN A 154 -15.98 -12.27 -6.41
N ARG A 155 -15.98 -13.57 -6.73
CA ARG A 155 -15.33 -14.61 -5.90
C ARG A 155 -13.82 -14.37 -5.78
N GLU A 156 -13.17 -14.00 -6.87
CA GLU A 156 -11.73 -13.70 -6.86
C GLU A 156 -11.44 -12.42 -6.06
N ALA A 157 -12.26 -11.38 -6.23
CA ALA A 157 -12.10 -10.11 -5.53
C ALA A 157 -12.29 -10.24 -4.01
N SER A 158 -13.22 -11.09 -3.53
CA SER A 158 -13.47 -11.28 -2.10
C SER A 158 -12.36 -12.05 -1.38
N ARG A 159 -11.56 -12.85 -2.10
CA ARG A 159 -10.38 -13.54 -1.56
C ARG A 159 -9.06 -12.86 -1.89
N THR A 160 -9.11 -11.61 -2.35
CA THR A 160 -7.92 -10.85 -2.71
C THR A 160 -7.71 -9.70 -1.74
N LEU A 161 -6.57 -9.70 -1.04
CA LEU A 161 -6.09 -8.53 -0.33
C LEU A 161 -5.55 -7.54 -1.34
N ARG A 162 -5.99 -6.29 -1.24
CA ARG A 162 -5.58 -5.20 -2.13
C ARG A 162 -4.75 -4.24 -1.33
N VAL A 163 -3.62 -3.84 -1.89
CA VAL A 163 -2.72 -2.86 -1.28
C VAL A 163 -2.50 -1.74 -2.30
N GLY A 164 -3.17 -0.62 -2.10
CA GLY A 164 -2.98 0.61 -2.86
C GLY A 164 -1.82 1.42 -2.31
N THR A 165 -1.02 2.01 -3.21
CA THR A 165 0.10 2.89 -2.86
C THR A 165 -0.07 4.23 -3.58
N LYS A 166 -0.83 5.16 -2.99
CA LYS A 166 -0.97 6.50 -3.59
C LYS A 166 0.33 7.27 -3.40
N LEU A 167 1.05 7.50 -4.50
CA LEU A 167 2.28 8.26 -4.58
C LEU A 167 1.94 9.72 -4.91
N HIS A 168 2.51 10.69 -4.18
CA HIS A 168 2.30 12.11 -4.43
C HIS A 168 3.43 12.70 -5.27
N GLY A 169 3.18 13.83 -5.94
CA GLY A 169 4.10 14.47 -6.89
C GLY A 169 5.54 14.67 -6.39
N LYS A 170 5.75 14.94 -5.09
CA LYS A 170 7.11 15.03 -4.52
C LYS A 170 7.86 13.68 -4.63
N TRP A 171 7.20 12.58 -4.30
CA TRP A 171 7.82 11.26 -4.39
C TRP A 171 8.13 10.87 -5.84
N LEU A 172 7.20 11.22 -6.74
CA LEU A 172 7.30 10.95 -8.18
C LEU A 172 8.44 11.73 -8.82
N SER A 173 8.48 13.06 -8.62
CA SER A 173 9.54 13.92 -9.16
C SER A 173 10.93 13.57 -8.62
N GLU A 174 11.08 13.16 -7.36
CA GLU A 174 12.38 12.71 -6.82
C GLU A 174 12.91 11.42 -7.46
N ARG A 175 12.10 10.73 -8.27
CA ARG A 175 12.40 9.46 -8.95
C ARG A 175 12.21 9.54 -10.46
N ASP A 176 11.96 10.73 -10.99
CA ASP A 176 11.56 10.94 -12.38
C ASP A 176 10.32 10.11 -12.80
N LEU A 177 9.43 9.75 -11.87
CA LEU A 177 8.21 8.98 -12.14
C LEU A 177 6.96 9.86 -12.31
N ASP A 178 7.13 11.17 -12.42
CA ASP A 178 6.08 12.11 -12.77
C ASP A 178 5.84 12.21 -14.30
N ASN A 179 6.75 11.65 -15.11
CA ASN A 179 6.58 11.45 -16.55
C ASN A 179 6.06 10.04 -16.87
N VAL A 180 5.12 9.94 -17.82
CA VAL A 180 4.51 8.68 -18.27
C VAL A 180 5.51 7.70 -18.87
N GLU A 181 6.49 8.18 -19.64
CA GLU A 181 7.44 7.31 -20.36
C GLU A 181 8.31 6.49 -19.39
N ASN A 182 8.60 7.05 -18.21
CA ASN A 182 9.37 6.37 -17.16
C ASN A 182 8.59 5.24 -16.46
N TRP A 183 7.30 5.06 -16.77
CA TRP A 183 6.50 3.91 -16.35
C TRP A 183 6.48 2.75 -17.33
N ILE A 184 7.08 2.93 -18.52
CA ILE A 184 7.15 1.90 -19.54
C ILE A 184 8.36 1.00 -19.25
N ALA A 185 8.17 -0.30 -19.39
CA ALA A 185 9.25 -1.25 -19.18
C ALA A 185 10.37 -1.04 -20.22
N GLU A 186 11.62 -0.97 -19.74
CA GLU A 186 12.82 -0.96 -20.59
C GLU A 186 13.69 -2.20 -20.29
N PRO A 187 13.35 -3.39 -20.82
CA PRO A 187 14.01 -4.65 -20.46
C PRO A 187 15.51 -4.71 -20.77
N HIS A 188 16.01 -3.79 -21.61
CA HIS A 188 17.40 -3.75 -22.06
C HIS A 188 18.25 -2.69 -21.33
N ASN A 189 17.67 -1.95 -20.40
CA ASN A 189 18.38 -0.93 -19.62
C ASN A 189 18.81 -1.54 -18.27
N PRO A 190 20.12 -1.80 -18.06
CA PRO A 190 20.62 -2.44 -16.84
C PRO A 190 20.49 -1.56 -15.58
N THR A 191 20.15 -0.28 -15.74
CA THR A 191 19.89 0.66 -14.63
C THR A 191 18.41 0.87 -14.37
N TRP A 192 17.53 0.27 -15.18
CA TRP A 192 16.09 0.39 -15.01
C TRP A 192 15.61 -0.44 -13.81
N SER A 193 14.88 0.21 -12.92
CA SER A 193 14.18 -0.41 -11.80
C SER A 193 12.70 -0.42 -12.13
N ASP A 194 12.00 -1.54 -11.87
CA ASP A 194 10.55 -1.61 -12.06
C ASP A 194 9.87 -0.58 -11.13
N PRO A 195 9.20 0.46 -11.67
CA PRO A 195 8.59 1.51 -10.86
C PRO A 195 7.45 0.95 -9.99
N TYR A 196 6.81 -0.14 -10.41
CA TYR A 196 5.80 -0.82 -9.61
C TYR A 196 6.41 -1.59 -8.43
N GLU A 197 7.56 -2.22 -8.64
CA GLU A 197 8.31 -2.87 -7.56
C GLU A 197 8.83 -1.83 -6.56
N GLU A 198 9.36 -0.71 -7.04
CA GLU A 198 9.82 0.38 -6.18
C GLU A 198 8.67 0.98 -5.35
N ALA A 199 7.52 1.24 -5.97
CA ALA A 199 6.31 1.69 -5.29
C ALA A 199 5.88 0.69 -4.20
N PHE A 200 5.90 -0.62 -4.51
CA PHE A 200 5.61 -1.66 -3.52
C PHE A 200 6.67 -1.74 -2.41
N GLY A 201 7.94 -1.44 -2.73
CA GLY A 201 9.04 -1.37 -1.78
C GLY A 201 8.76 -0.44 -0.60
N LEU A 202 7.94 0.61 -0.78
CA LEU A 202 7.46 1.46 0.32
C LEU A 202 6.65 0.68 1.37
N VAL A 203 5.80 -0.26 0.94
CA VAL A 203 5.01 -1.12 1.83
C VAL A 203 5.93 -1.98 2.67
N ARG A 204 6.90 -2.65 2.04
CA ARG A 204 7.88 -3.50 2.75
C ARG A 204 8.73 -2.69 3.72
N LYS A 205 9.22 -1.52 3.28
CA LYS A 205 10.04 -0.60 4.08
C LYS A 205 9.30 -0.08 5.31
N ILE A 206 8.08 0.46 5.14
CA ILE A 206 7.35 1.09 6.24
C ILE A 206 6.88 0.07 7.29
N LEU A 207 6.52 -1.14 6.84
CA LEU A 207 6.13 -2.25 7.71
C LEU A 207 7.34 -3.05 8.24
N LYS A 208 8.55 -2.65 7.84
CA LYS A 208 9.82 -3.31 8.16
C LYS A 208 9.71 -4.83 7.96
N LEU A 209 9.24 -5.26 6.79
CA LEU A 209 9.02 -6.68 6.46
C LEU A 209 10.34 -7.41 6.22
N ASP A 210 11.37 -6.71 5.77
CA ASP A 210 12.72 -7.27 5.57
C ASP A 210 13.58 -7.23 6.84
N GLN A 211 13.10 -6.59 7.90
CA GLN A 211 13.78 -6.58 9.19
C GLN A 211 13.55 -7.92 9.88
N ASN A 212 14.63 -8.55 10.35
CA ASN A 212 14.56 -9.79 11.12
C ASN A 212 14.01 -9.55 12.53
N PHE A 213 12.70 -9.30 12.63
CA PHE A 213 12.02 -9.25 13.91
C PHE A 213 11.92 -10.64 14.51
N ARG A 214 11.98 -10.69 15.82
CA ARG A 214 11.80 -11.92 16.55
C ARG A 214 10.42 -12.50 16.25
N LYS A 215 10.38 -13.80 15.97
CA LYS A 215 9.14 -14.55 15.65
C LYS A 215 8.58 -15.33 16.84
N THR A 216 9.31 -15.35 17.97
CA THR A 216 8.94 -16.08 19.19
C THR A 216 9.15 -15.23 20.43
N GLN A 217 8.32 -15.42 21.45
CA GLN A 217 8.47 -14.72 22.73
C GLN A 217 9.81 -15.09 23.40
N LEU A 218 10.47 -14.10 24.02
CA LEU A 218 11.64 -14.38 24.86
C LEU A 218 11.21 -15.05 26.17
N ARG A 219 11.84 -16.18 26.50
CA ARG A 219 11.74 -16.81 27.81
C ARG A 219 12.77 -16.20 28.75
N SER A 220 12.49 -16.21 30.06
CA SER A 220 13.38 -15.74 31.12
C SER A 220 14.78 -16.39 31.09
N THR A 221 14.85 -17.65 30.66
CA THR A 221 16.11 -18.39 30.50
C THR A 221 16.88 -18.01 29.24
N SER A 222 16.24 -17.39 28.25
CA SER A 222 16.86 -17.04 26.96
C SER A 222 17.78 -15.83 27.06
N TYR A 223 17.49 -14.85 27.95
CA TYR A 223 18.27 -13.60 28.05
C TYR A 223 19.76 -13.82 28.36
N LYS A 224 20.07 -14.84 29.18
CA LYS A 224 21.43 -15.14 29.64
C LYS A 224 22.30 -15.82 28.58
N ASN A 225 21.67 -16.44 27.58
CA ASN A 225 22.37 -17.17 26.51
C ASN A 225 22.53 -16.35 25.23
N LEU A 226 22.02 -15.10 25.21
CA LEU A 226 22.23 -14.20 24.09
C LEU A 226 23.64 -13.62 24.18
N ASN A 227 24.42 -13.71 23.11
CA ASN A 227 25.75 -13.11 23.01
C ASN A 227 25.64 -11.57 22.87
N LEU A 228 25.27 -10.92 23.97
CA LEU A 228 25.10 -9.47 24.09
C LEU A 228 26.16 -8.91 25.04
N SER A 229 26.52 -7.63 24.82
CA SER A 229 27.28 -6.91 25.83
C SER A 229 26.43 -6.76 27.10
N LYS A 230 27.07 -6.58 28.26
CA LYS A 230 26.37 -6.38 29.54
C LYS A 230 25.31 -5.28 29.44
N LEU A 231 25.67 -4.14 28.84
CA LEU A 231 24.76 -3.02 28.62
C LEU A 231 23.56 -3.40 27.74
N ASP A 232 23.81 -4.07 26.61
CA ASP A 232 22.73 -4.45 25.68
C ASP A 232 21.76 -5.46 26.34
N ALA A 233 22.29 -6.40 27.14
CA ALA A 233 21.51 -7.37 27.89
C ALA A 233 20.68 -6.71 29.01
N ASP A 234 21.27 -5.79 29.77
CA ASP A 234 20.59 -5.04 30.83
C ASP A 234 19.45 -4.20 30.25
N MET A 235 19.70 -3.52 29.13
CA MET A 235 18.69 -2.74 28.39
C MET A 235 17.55 -3.61 27.86
N LEU A 236 17.87 -4.78 27.29
CA LEU A 236 16.87 -5.72 26.83
C LEU A 236 16.00 -6.23 27.98
N ALA A 237 16.62 -6.60 29.11
CA ALA A 237 15.90 -7.06 30.30
C ALA A 237 15.01 -5.96 30.90
N TRP A 238 15.46 -4.70 30.87
CA TRP A 238 14.68 -3.53 31.28
C TRP A 238 13.44 -3.35 30.40
N HIS A 239 13.62 -3.40 29.07
CA HIS A 239 12.55 -3.23 28.09
C HIS A 239 11.48 -4.33 28.16
N VAL A 240 11.91 -5.59 28.28
CA VAL A 240 11.01 -6.75 28.38
C VAL A 240 10.08 -6.69 29.58
N LYS A 241 10.50 -6.04 30.68
CA LYS A 241 9.67 -5.84 31.87
C LYS A 241 8.55 -4.79 31.66
N GLY A 242 8.43 -4.22 30.46
CA GLY A 242 7.46 -3.18 30.15
C GLY A 242 7.88 -1.78 30.59
N ASN A 243 9.14 -1.60 31.00
CA ASN A 243 9.65 -0.27 31.32
C ASN A 243 9.86 0.52 30.03
N ASP A 244 9.18 1.64 29.93
CA ASP A 244 8.87 2.27 28.65
C ASP A 244 9.86 3.39 28.25
N THR A 245 11.09 3.38 28.77
CA THR A 245 11.96 4.56 28.63
C THR A 245 13.46 4.27 28.70
N VAL A 246 14.12 4.68 27.61
CA VAL A 246 15.55 5.01 27.48
C VAL A 246 16.01 6.04 28.51
N LEU A 247 15.09 6.90 28.95
CA LEU A 247 15.35 8.05 29.81
C LEU A 247 15.58 7.65 31.28
N ASP A 248 15.03 6.52 31.70
CA ASP A 248 15.04 6.09 33.10
C ASP A 248 16.08 4.99 33.37
N HIS A 249 16.73 4.47 32.32
CA HIS A 249 17.81 3.51 32.50
C HIS A 249 19.06 4.21 33.02
N GLN A 250 19.57 3.73 34.16
CA GLN A 250 20.68 4.33 34.92
C GLN A 250 21.94 4.61 34.07
N HIS A 251 22.18 3.84 33.00
CA HIS A 251 23.32 4.07 32.11
C HIS A 251 23.24 5.40 31.34
N PHE A 252 22.04 5.90 31.03
CA PHE A 252 21.85 7.09 30.20
C PHE A 252 21.50 8.34 31.00
N SER A 253 21.17 8.22 32.28
CA SER A 253 20.67 9.31 33.12
C SER A 253 21.70 10.44 33.32
N SER A 254 23.00 10.12 33.30
CA SER A 254 24.10 11.09 33.43
C SER A 254 24.57 11.68 32.09
N MET A 255 24.03 11.23 30.95
CA MET A 255 24.46 11.67 29.63
C MET A 255 23.66 12.89 29.13
N ASN A 256 24.35 13.83 28.49
CA ASN A 256 23.69 14.89 27.73
C ASN A 256 22.90 14.32 26.54
N GLN A 257 21.94 15.09 26.03
CA GLN A 257 20.97 14.61 25.04
C GLN A 257 21.63 14.02 23.76
N PRO A 258 22.60 14.69 23.11
CA PRO A 258 23.20 14.14 21.89
C PRO A 258 23.93 12.81 22.11
N ARG A 259 24.71 12.70 23.20
CA ARG A 259 25.44 11.47 23.52
C ARG A 259 24.49 10.34 23.88
N ARG A 260 23.44 10.63 24.65
CA ARG A 260 22.38 9.68 25.00
C ARG A 260 21.66 9.16 23.78
N SER A 261 21.23 10.02 22.87
CA SER A 261 20.57 9.60 21.62
C SER A 261 21.47 8.70 20.77
N LYS A 262 22.76 9.04 20.63
CA LYS A 262 23.73 8.22 19.89
C LYS A 262 23.95 6.85 20.53
N ALA A 263 24.19 6.81 21.83
CA ALA A 263 24.43 5.56 22.57
C ALA A 263 23.20 4.64 22.57
N TYR A 264 22.00 5.21 22.77
CA TYR A 264 20.75 4.47 22.67
C TYR A 264 20.56 3.90 21.27
N SER A 265 20.73 4.70 20.22
CA SER A 265 20.55 4.27 18.84
C SER A 265 21.50 3.11 18.49
N ALA A 266 22.74 3.18 18.95
CA ALA A 266 23.73 2.11 18.76
C ALA A 266 23.34 0.82 19.51
N CYS A 267 22.91 0.92 20.77
CA CYS A 267 22.42 -0.22 21.56
C CYS A 267 21.20 -0.88 20.91
N ARG A 268 20.20 -0.06 20.55
CA ARG A 268 19.00 -0.49 19.85
C ARG A 268 19.31 -1.25 18.57
N LEU A 269 20.19 -0.71 17.71
CA LEU A 269 20.54 -1.37 16.45
C LEU A 269 21.21 -2.73 16.69
N ARG A 270 22.13 -2.84 17.65
CA ARG A 270 22.77 -4.12 17.99
C ARG A 270 21.78 -5.16 18.54
N VAL A 271 20.84 -4.74 19.39
CA VAL A 271 19.83 -5.65 19.95
C VAL A 271 18.81 -6.06 18.89
N LEU A 272 18.37 -5.12 18.05
CA LEU A 272 17.50 -5.42 16.92
C LEU A 272 18.14 -6.42 15.97
N ASP A 273 19.41 -6.22 15.61
CA ASP A 273 20.16 -7.11 14.72
C ASP A 273 20.33 -8.53 15.30
N ARG A 274 20.72 -8.63 16.58
CA ARG A 274 21.02 -9.93 17.22
C ARG A 274 19.81 -10.69 17.73
N VAL A 275 18.77 -9.98 18.17
CA VAL A 275 17.65 -10.56 18.94
C VAL A 275 16.30 -10.36 18.24
N GLY A 276 16.23 -9.42 17.29
CA GLY A 276 15.01 -9.07 16.57
C GLY A 276 14.04 -8.21 17.38
N ILE A 277 14.52 -7.47 18.37
CA ILE A 277 13.71 -6.60 19.25
C ILE A 277 14.10 -5.13 19.06
N ASP A 278 13.10 -4.32 18.71
CA ASP A 278 13.24 -2.87 18.53
C ASP A 278 12.76 -2.10 19.77
N PHE A 279 13.67 -1.49 20.52
CA PHE A 279 13.32 -0.74 21.73
C PHE A 279 12.36 0.45 21.51
N ASN A 280 12.10 0.87 20.27
CA ASN A 280 11.11 1.91 19.97
C ASN A 280 9.65 1.40 19.96
N ILE A 281 9.41 0.10 20.13
CA ILE A 281 8.07 -0.49 20.15
C ILE A 281 7.93 -1.19 21.50
N ALA A 282 6.89 -0.85 22.27
CA ALA A 282 6.64 -1.50 23.56
C ALA A 282 6.65 -3.03 23.42
N TYR A 283 7.27 -3.73 24.37
CA TYR A 283 7.44 -5.18 24.26
C TYR A 283 6.10 -5.93 24.16
N GLU A 284 5.10 -5.50 24.91
CA GLU A 284 3.72 -6.01 24.82
C GLU A 284 3.16 -5.89 23.40
N THR A 285 3.38 -4.76 22.75
CA THR A 285 3.01 -4.52 21.36
C THR A 285 3.85 -5.39 20.41
N GLN A 286 5.16 -5.54 20.63
CA GLN A 286 5.99 -6.43 19.81
C GLN A 286 5.57 -7.90 19.88
N LYS A 287 5.04 -8.38 21.02
CA LYS A 287 4.47 -9.73 21.10
C LYS A 287 3.30 -9.92 20.14
N SER A 288 2.52 -8.87 19.88
CA SER A 288 1.46 -8.90 18.85
C SER A 288 2.02 -8.88 17.41
N LEU A 289 3.28 -8.45 17.23
CA LEU A 289 3.99 -8.42 15.95
C LEU A 289 4.67 -9.73 15.59
N LEU A 290 4.57 -10.77 16.42
CA LEU A 290 5.25 -12.05 16.24
C LEU A 290 4.72 -12.88 15.05
N ASN A 291 3.82 -12.34 14.21
CA ASN A 291 3.33 -13.05 13.03
C ASN A 291 4.51 -13.36 12.09
N PRO A 292 4.92 -14.64 11.97
CA PRO A 292 6.15 -15.01 11.29
C PRO A 292 6.02 -15.04 9.76
N LEU A 293 4.82 -14.80 9.22
CA LEU A 293 4.49 -15.01 7.81
C LEU A 293 4.17 -13.73 7.05
N LEU A 294 3.94 -12.58 7.70
CA LEU A 294 3.53 -11.37 6.98
C LEU A 294 4.60 -10.88 5.98
N ASP A 295 5.87 -11.06 6.33
CA ASP A 295 7.04 -10.82 5.47
C ASP A 295 7.04 -11.67 4.19
N GLN A 296 6.54 -12.92 4.30
CA GLN A 296 6.41 -13.88 3.20
C GLN A 296 5.13 -13.66 2.38
N LEU A 297 4.03 -13.28 3.05
CA LEU A 297 2.73 -13.04 2.41
C LEU A 297 2.70 -11.75 1.59
N LEU A 298 3.53 -10.76 1.94
CA LEU A 298 3.59 -9.46 1.27
C LEU A 298 4.91 -9.28 0.49
N LEU A 299 5.33 -10.31 -0.24
CA LEU A 299 6.35 -10.17 -1.30
C LEU A 299 5.77 -9.39 -2.49
N TYR A 300 6.62 -8.77 -3.31
CA TYR A 300 6.13 -8.09 -4.52
C TYR A 300 5.39 -9.12 -5.39
N PRO A 301 4.06 -8.97 -5.63
CA PRO A 301 3.30 -10.01 -6.31
C PRO A 301 3.51 -9.99 -7.83
N GLY A 302 4.26 -9.01 -8.34
CA GLY A 302 4.35 -8.72 -9.76
C GLY A 302 3.01 -8.26 -10.34
N GLU A 303 2.91 -8.36 -11.66
CA GLU A 303 1.68 -8.05 -12.37
C GLU A 303 0.58 -9.09 -12.09
N TYR A 304 -0.64 -8.60 -11.84
CA TYR A 304 -1.80 -9.46 -11.64
C TYR A 304 -2.15 -10.23 -12.93
N LYS A 305 -2.31 -11.55 -12.81
CA LYS A 305 -2.73 -12.43 -13.90
C LYS A 305 -4.20 -12.83 -13.73
N PRO A 306 -5.15 -12.22 -14.48
CA PRO A 306 -6.55 -12.61 -14.45
C PRO A 306 -6.81 -13.97 -15.11
N ASP A 307 -7.96 -14.57 -14.81
CA ASP A 307 -8.55 -15.61 -15.66
C ASP A 307 -8.85 -14.99 -17.04
N SER A 308 -8.50 -15.66 -18.12
CA SER A 308 -8.64 -15.16 -19.49
C SER A 308 -10.08 -14.78 -19.85
N ARG A 309 -11.07 -15.41 -19.20
CA ARG A 309 -12.49 -15.09 -19.37
C ARG A 309 -12.89 -13.78 -18.71
N ALA A 310 -12.25 -13.42 -17.58
CA ALA A 310 -12.50 -12.17 -16.88
C ALA A 310 -11.73 -10.98 -17.46
N GLU A 311 -10.64 -11.24 -18.19
CA GLU A 311 -9.73 -10.21 -18.69
C GLU A 311 -10.41 -9.09 -19.51
N PRO A 312 -11.44 -9.35 -20.35
CA PRO A 312 -12.18 -8.29 -21.05
C PRO A 312 -13.02 -7.39 -20.13
N TYR A 313 -13.41 -7.89 -18.95
CA TYR A 313 -14.36 -7.23 -18.04
C TYR A 313 -13.67 -6.51 -16.89
N ILE A 314 -12.39 -6.77 -16.64
CA ILE A 314 -11.59 -6.05 -15.63
C ILE A 314 -10.65 -5.07 -16.32
N TYR A 315 -10.11 -4.07 -15.62
CA TYR A 315 -9.06 -3.21 -16.17
C TYR A 315 -7.77 -4.01 -16.38
N SER A 316 -7.40 -4.26 -17.64
CA SER A 316 -6.32 -5.19 -18.02
C SER A 316 -5.56 -4.69 -19.25
N ARG A 317 -4.49 -5.41 -19.63
CA ARG A 317 -3.79 -5.18 -20.90
C ARG A 317 -4.66 -5.43 -22.14
N ARG A 318 -5.80 -6.09 -21.98
CA ARG A 318 -6.77 -6.33 -23.07
C ARG A 318 -7.87 -5.29 -23.11
N SER A 319 -8.50 -5.00 -21.99
CA SER A 319 -9.67 -4.11 -21.94
C SER A 319 -9.29 -2.63 -22.01
N ALA A 320 -8.16 -2.24 -21.41
CA ALA A 320 -7.77 -0.83 -21.35
C ALA A 320 -7.44 -0.25 -22.74
N PRO A 321 -6.65 -0.92 -23.60
CA PRO A 321 -6.43 -0.44 -24.97
C PRO A 321 -7.72 -0.42 -25.80
N ALA A 322 -8.51 -1.50 -25.74
CA ALA A 322 -9.77 -1.57 -26.50
C ALA A 322 -10.73 -0.42 -26.16
N LYS A 323 -10.85 -0.08 -24.87
CA LYS A 323 -11.68 1.05 -24.44
C LYS A 323 -11.08 2.41 -24.77
N LEU A 324 -9.76 2.52 -24.81
CA LEU A 324 -9.09 3.73 -25.31
C LEU A 324 -9.39 3.94 -26.80
N ASP A 325 -9.36 2.87 -27.60
CA ASP A 325 -9.70 2.92 -29.03
C ASP A 325 -11.17 3.29 -29.26
N GLU A 326 -12.09 2.71 -28.48
CA GLU A 326 -13.51 3.12 -28.48
C GLU A 326 -13.66 4.62 -28.19
N LEU A 327 -12.97 5.12 -27.16
CA LEU A 327 -13.02 6.53 -26.78
C LEU A 327 -12.43 7.45 -27.87
N ASN A 328 -11.35 7.03 -28.54
CA ASN A 328 -10.79 7.77 -29.67
C ASN A 328 -11.79 7.85 -30.83
N GLY A 329 -12.52 6.77 -31.12
CA GLY A 329 -13.60 6.77 -32.12
C GLY A 329 -14.72 7.75 -31.78
N LEU A 330 -15.12 7.83 -30.51
CA LEU A 330 -16.12 8.80 -30.04
C LEU A 330 -15.64 10.25 -30.20
N ILE A 331 -14.36 10.51 -29.91
CA ILE A 331 -13.75 11.83 -30.10
C ILE A 331 -13.72 12.20 -31.59
N ALA A 332 -13.30 11.29 -32.46
CA ALA A 332 -13.26 11.52 -33.91
C ALA A 332 -14.66 11.88 -34.45
N ALA A 333 -15.70 11.14 -34.03
CA ALA A 333 -17.08 11.42 -34.41
C ALA A 333 -17.62 12.77 -33.90
N LEU A 334 -17.03 13.35 -32.84
CA LEU A 334 -17.37 14.70 -32.37
C LEU A 334 -16.66 15.79 -33.17
N LEU A 335 -15.45 15.53 -33.64
CA LEU A 335 -14.67 16.48 -34.45
C LEU A 335 -15.22 16.62 -35.88
N GLU A 336 -15.95 15.61 -36.36
CA GLU A 336 -16.63 15.63 -37.68
C GLU A 336 -17.95 16.42 -37.70
N ARG A 337 -18.46 16.86 -36.53
CA ARG A 337 -19.75 17.58 -36.39
C ARG A 337 -19.59 19.09 -36.46
#